data_AF-A0A2V8QLG4-F1
#
_entry.id   AF-A0A2V8QLG4-F1
#
_cell.length_a   1.000
_cell.length_b   1.000
_cell.length_c   1.000
_cell.angle_alpha   90.00
_cell.angle_beta   90.00
_cell.angle_gamma   90.00
#
_symmetry.space_group_name_H-M   'P 1'
#
loop_
_entity.id
_entity.type
_entity.pdbx_description
1 polymer ?
#
loop_
_entity_poly.entity_id
_entity_poly.type
_entity_poly.pdbx_seq_one_letter_code
_entity_poly.pdbx_strand_id
1 'polypeptide(L)'
;VRTNEVNDRHAFWNNAATLMYPDGSLGAPSTLRVEPLAGWKIATGLPAVSGQRDTFRAENFDILYDSPFLVSNFKTVEFEVKGVPHRVVIDGEGNYDAERMRRDVQKIVSAEADTMREIPYHDYTFILLLGASGGGGLEHLNSTSLTYRRFGFSTEADWRGFYGLVAHEFFHLWNVKRIRPDALGPFDYTQENYTRLLWVAEGFTDYYANLFLRRAGL
;
A
#
# COMPACT_ATOMS: atom_id res chain seq x y z
N VAL A 1 0.00 0.24 10.23
CA VAL A 1 0.74 0.05 8.95
C VAL A 1 2.12 -0.57 9.13
N ARG A 2 2.94 -0.17 10.12
CA ARG A 2 4.30 -0.73 10.32
C ARG A 2 4.39 -1.99 11.20
N THR A 3 3.43 -2.18 12.10
CA THR A 3 3.39 -3.32 13.03
C THR A 3 2.40 -4.38 12.56
N ASN A 4 2.67 -5.62 12.92
CA ASN A 4 1.76 -6.73 12.68
C ASN A 4 0.63 -6.71 13.71
N GLU A 5 -0.56 -7.16 13.30
CA GLU A 5 -1.73 -7.29 14.16
C GLU A 5 -2.51 -8.54 13.77
N VAL A 6 -2.85 -9.36 14.76
CA VAL A 6 -3.73 -10.52 14.57
C VAL A 6 -4.74 -10.52 15.72
N ASN A 7 -6.02 -10.58 15.38
CA ASN A 7 -7.11 -10.67 16.33
C ASN A 7 -8.28 -11.48 15.71
N ASP A 8 -9.45 -11.46 16.34
CA ASP A 8 -10.65 -12.18 15.89
C ASP A 8 -11.33 -11.56 14.66
N ARG A 9 -10.87 -10.40 14.17
CA ARG A 9 -11.41 -9.66 13.03
C ARG A 9 -10.53 -9.72 11.79
N HIS A 10 -9.21 -9.65 11.98
CA HIS A 10 -8.24 -9.65 10.89
C HIS A 10 -6.86 -10.17 11.29
N ALA A 11 -6.07 -10.49 10.28
CA ALA A 11 -4.61 -10.61 10.36
C ALA A 11 -3.97 -9.65 9.35
N PHE A 12 -3.18 -8.70 9.82
CA PHE A 12 -2.38 -7.79 9.00
C PHE A 12 -0.92 -7.94 9.38
N TRP A 13 -0.02 -8.09 8.41
CA TRP A 13 1.41 -8.12 8.68
C TRP A 13 2.26 -7.58 7.54
N ASN A 14 3.46 -7.12 7.90
CA ASN A 14 4.56 -6.90 6.98
C ASN A 14 5.49 -8.12 7.04
N ASN A 15 5.88 -8.67 5.90
CA ASN A 15 6.73 -9.85 5.86
C ASN A 15 8.10 -9.61 6.51
N ALA A 16 8.66 -8.41 6.42
CA ALA A 16 9.92 -8.03 7.05
C ALA A 16 9.90 -8.17 8.59
N ALA A 17 8.73 -8.05 9.21
CA ALA A 17 8.56 -8.18 10.66
C ALA A 17 8.29 -9.62 11.11
N THR A 18 8.15 -10.58 10.18
CA THR A 18 7.71 -11.95 10.48
C THR A 18 8.66 -13.01 9.94
N LEU A 19 9.17 -12.83 8.71
CA LEU A 19 9.87 -13.86 7.96
C LEU A 19 11.37 -13.58 7.94
N MET A 20 12.17 -14.57 8.36
CA MET A 20 13.63 -14.52 8.26
C MET A 20 14.08 -14.95 6.86
N TYR A 21 15.26 -14.47 6.44
CA TYR A 21 15.95 -14.95 5.24
C TYR A 21 17.22 -15.71 5.61
N PRO A 22 17.60 -16.77 4.86
CA PRO A 22 18.91 -17.40 5.03
C PRO A 22 20.01 -16.42 4.63
N ASP A 23 21.08 -16.36 5.43
CA ASP A 23 22.22 -15.49 5.16
C ASP A 23 22.79 -15.73 3.74
N GLY A 24 23.20 -14.65 3.07
CA GLY A 24 23.64 -14.66 1.67
C GLY A 24 22.56 -15.01 0.62
N SER A 25 21.29 -15.14 1.00
CA SER A 25 20.21 -15.64 0.12
C SER A 25 19.08 -14.62 -0.13
N LEU A 26 19.33 -13.32 0.00
CA LEU A 26 18.33 -12.27 -0.28
C LEU A 26 17.73 -12.37 -1.70
N GLY A 27 18.51 -12.83 -2.67
CA GLY A 27 18.07 -13.03 -4.05
C GLY A 27 17.23 -14.30 -4.29
N ALA A 28 16.99 -15.13 -3.27
CA ALA A 28 16.26 -16.38 -3.45
C ALA A 28 14.74 -16.15 -3.54
N PRO A 29 14.04 -16.81 -4.49
CA PRO A 29 12.59 -16.71 -4.58
C PRO A 29 11.92 -17.40 -3.40
N SER A 30 10.75 -16.91 -3.01
CA SER A 30 9.96 -17.42 -1.90
C SER A 30 8.51 -17.66 -2.31
N THR A 31 7.93 -18.75 -1.79
CA THR A 31 6.50 -19.07 -1.95
C THR A 31 5.84 -19.03 -0.59
N LEU A 32 4.77 -18.26 -0.45
CA LEU A 32 4.00 -18.12 0.78
C LEU A 32 2.60 -18.71 0.59
N ARG A 33 2.19 -19.65 1.45
CA ARG A 33 0.82 -20.15 1.53
C ARG A 33 0.16 -19.59 2.78
N VAL A 34 -1.03 -19.03 2.62
CA VAL A 34 -1.84 -18.52 3.73
C VAL A 34 -3.03 -19.44 3.91
N GLU A 35 -3.34 -19.78 5.16
CA GLU A 35 -4.51 -20.60 5.51
C GLU A 35 -5.54 -19.72 6.24
N PRO A 36 -6.43 -19.05 5.50
CA PRO A 36 -7.39 -18.12 6.11
C PRO A 36 -8.51 -18.85 6.84
N LEU A 37 -9.08 -18.20 7.85
CA LEU A 37 -10.34 -18.64 8.45
C LEU A 37 -11.47 -18.63 7.40
N ALA A 38 -12.50 -19.46 7.61
CA ALA A 38 -13.62 -19.54 6.70
C ALA A 38 -14.29 -18.16 6.50
N GLY A 39 -14.49 -17.76 5.24
CA GLY A 39 -15.09 -16.47 4.89
C GLY A 39 -14.10 -15.30 4.85
N TRP A 40 -12.85 -15.48 5.28
CA TRP A 40 -11.81 -14.46 5.11
C TRP A 40 -11.21 -14.53 3.71
N LYS A 41 -10.81 -13.36 3.21
CA LYS A 41 -10.16 -13.10 1.94
C LYS A 41 -8.74 -12.62 2.19
N ILE A 42 -7.90 -12.68 1.17
CA ILE A 42 -6.49 -12.27 1.24
C ILE A 42 -6.26 -11.10 0.28
N ALA A 43 -5.58 -10.06 0.76
CA ALA A 43 -5.09 -8.95 -0.04
C ALA A 43 -3.57 -8.80 0.17
N THR A 44 -2.84 -8.80 -0.94
CA THR A 44 -1.39 -8.56 -1.02
C THR A 44 -1.06 -8.07 -2.43
N GLY A 45 0.13 -7.48 -2.60
CA GLY A 45 0.71 -7.15 -3.91
C GLY A 45 1.42 -8.33 -4.58
N LEU A 46 1.65 -9.45 -3.89
CA LEU A 46 2.30 -10.61 -4.51
C LEU A 46 1.42 -11.30 -5.55
N PRO A 47 1.98 -11.76 -6.68
CA PRO A 47 1.26 -12.58 -7.64
C PRO A 47 0.88 -13.94 -7.05
N ALA A 48 -0.32 -14.41 -7.37
CA ALA A 48 -0.78 -15.74 -7.02
C ALA A 48 -0.07 -16.82 -7.86
N VAL A 49 0.18 -17.97 -7.25
CA VAL A 49 0.74 -19.14 -7.94
C VAL A 49 -0.37 -19.91 -8.65
N SER A 50 -0.27 -20.02 -9.97
CA SER A 50 -1.28 -20.71 -10.79
C SER A 50 -1.51 -22.15 -10.33
N GLY A 51 -2.78 -22.53 -10.17
CA GLY A 51 -3.18 -23.86 -9.70
C GLY A 51 -3.00 -24.11 -8.20
N GLN A 52 -2.47 -23.15 -7.43
CA GLN A 52 -2.28 -23.29 -5.99
C GLN A 52 -3.11 -22.26 -5.23
N ARG A 53 -4.10 -22.75 -4.50
CA ARG A 53 -5.01 -21.91 -3.71
C ARG A 53 -4.24 -21.18 -2.61
N ASP A 54 -4.59 -19.90 -2.40
CA ASP A 54 -4.10 -19.04 -1.31
C ASP A 54 -2.55 -19.04 -1.19
N THR A 55 -1.87 -19.18 -2.34
CA THR A 55 -0.42 -19.31 -2.45
C THR A 55 0.13 -18.21 -3.37
N PHE A 56 1.18 -17.54 -2.91
CA PHE A 56 1.75 -16.35 -3.53
C PHE A 56 3.25 -16.50 -3.71
N ARG A 57 3.83 -15.82 -4.71
CA ARG A 57 5.26 -15.93 -5.03
C ARG A 57 5.94 -14.56 -5.03
N ALA A 58 7.11 -14.49 -4.41
CA ALA A 58 8.04 -13.39 -4.53
C ALA A 58 9.32 -13.89 -5.22
N GLU A 59 9.88 -13.11 -6.13
CA GLU A 59 11.10 -13.52 -6.87
C GLU A 59 12.38 -13.33 -6.04
N ASN A 60 12.33 -12.55 -4.96
CA ASN A 60 13.40 -12.38 -3.98
C ASN A 60 12.84 -11.84 -2.65
N PHE A 61 13.69 -11.71 -1.63
CA PHE A 61 13.29 -11.21 -0.32
C PHE A 61 12.92 -9.72 -0.32
N ASP A 62 13.50 -8.90 -1.19
CA ASP A 62 13.11 -7.48 -1.30
C ASP A 62 11.63 -7.35 -1.71
N ILE A 63 11.21 -8.12 -2.72
CA ILE A 63 9.81 -8.18 -3.17
C ILE A 63 8.91 -8.79 -2.09
N LEU A 64 9.38 -9.84 -1.40
CA LEU A 64 8.63 -10.45 -0.31
C LEU A 64 8.36 -9.44 0.81
N TYR A 65 9.40 -8.74 1.25
CA TYR A 65 9.35 -7.76 2.33
C TYR A 65 8.57 -6.51 1.97
N ASP A 66 8.55 -6.14 0.69
CA ASP A 66 7.74 -5.05 0.18
C ASP A 66 6.26 -5.41 -0.05
N SER A 67 5.82 -6.62 0.30
CA SER A 67 4.45 -7.05 0.01
C SER A 67 3.69 -7.41 1.30
N PRO A 68 3.00 -6.46 1.94
CA PRO A 68 2.22 -6.75 3.12
C PRO A 68 1.03 -7.65 2.78
N PHE A 69 0.44 -8.23 3.83
CA PHE A 69 -0.78 -9.01 3.73
C PHE A 69 -1.84 -8.47 4.68
N LEU A 70 -3.07 -8.41 4.17
CA LEU A 70 -4.29 -8.33 4.95
C LEU A 70 -5.13 -9.58 4.69
N VAL A 71 -5.53 -10.25 5.77
CA VAL A 71 -6.43 -11.40 5.73
C VAL A 71 -7.61 -11.12 6.64
N SER A 72 -8.78 -10.89 6.06
CA SER A 72 -10.00 -10.56 6.80
C SER A 72 -11.24 -10.68 5.91
N ASN A 73 -12.42 -10.31 6.43
CA ASN A 73 -13.64 -10.20 5.63
C ASN A 73 -13.81 -8.83 4.94
N PHE A 74 -12.70 -8.10 4.68
CA PHE A 74 -12.67 -6.74 4.14
C PHE A 74 -13.66 -6.47 2.99
N LYS A 75 -14.10 -5.23 2.83
CA LYS A 75 -14.85 -4.81 1.63
C LYS A 75 -13.90 -4.41 0.52
N THR A 76 -14.33 -4.52 -0.73
CA THR A 76 -13.52 -4.14 -1.90
C THR A 76 -14.24 -3.07 -2.70
N VAL A 77 -13.50 -2.03 -3.07
CA VAL A 77 -13.92 -1.00 -4.03
C VAL A 77 -12.95 -1.04 -5.20
N GLU A 78 -13.45 -1.26 -6.40
CA GLU A 78 -12.62 -1.46 -7.60
C GLU A 78 -12.78 -0.31 -8.59
N PHE A 79 -11.71 0.01 -9.29
CA PHE A 79 -11.70 0.98 -10.38
C PHE A 79 -10.53 0.69 -11.33
N GLU A 80 -10.47 1.40 -12.45
CA GLU A 80 -9.41 1.24 -13.44
C GLU A 80 -8.86 2.60 -13.84
N VAL A 81 -7.54 2.67 -14.07
CA VAL A 81 -6.86 3.82 -14.66
C VAL A 81 -5.98 3.35 -15.79
N LYS A 82 -6.22 3.86 -17.01
CA LYS A 82 -5.49 3.52 -18.24
C LYS A 82 -5.37 2.01 -18.51
N GLY A 83 -6.44 1.24 -18.29
CA GLY A 83 -6.42 -0.21 -18.52
C GLY A 83 -5.80 -1.04 -17.39
N VAL A 84 -5.34 -0.40 -16.32
CA VAL A 84 -4.72 -1.09 -15.18
C VAL A 84 -5.70 -1.13 -14.01
N PRO A 85 -5.98 -2.32 -13.44
CA PRO A 85 -6.93 -2.48 -12.34
C PRO A 85 -6.36 -1.97 -11.01
N HIS A 86 -7.24 -1.33 -10.24
CA HIS A 86 -6.98 -0.86 -8.88
C HIS A 86 -8.08 -1.33 -7.95
N ARG A 87 -7.72 -1.52 -6.68
CA ARG A 87 -8.71 -1.73 -5.63
C ARG A 87 -8.32 -1.06 -4.34
N VAL A 88 -9.33 -0.60 -3.60
CA VAL A 88 -9.23 -0.31 -2.17
C VAL A 88 -9.85 -1.48 -1.42
N VAL A 89 -9.06 -2.17 -0.61
CA VAL A 89 -9.55 -3.16 0.35
C VAL A 89 -9.70 -2.47 1.70
N ILE A 90 -10.89 -2.56 2.29
CA ILE A 90 -11.26 -1.79 3.48
C ILE A 90 -11.55 -2.77 4.61
N ASP A 91 -10.67 -2.78 5.60
CA ASP A 91 -10.83 -3.53 6.84
C ASP A 91 -11.48 -2.65 7.91
N GLY A 92 -12.58 -3.15 8.48
CA GLY A 92 -13.36 -2.44 9.49
C GLY A 92 -14.56 -1.67 8.94
N GLU A 93 -15.40 -1.24 9.86
CA GLU A 93 -16.61 -0.45 9.59
C GLU A 93 -16.37 1.02 9.93
N GLY A 94 -17.01 1.93 9.20
CA GLY A 94 -16.86 3.36 9.34
C GLY A 94 -17.95 4.15 8.63
N ASN A 95 -17.83 5.48 8.60
CA ASN A 95 -18.81 6.36 7.96
C ASN A 95 -18.40 6.81 6.54
N TYR A 96 -17.55 6.05 5.87
CA TYR A 96 -17.12 6.36 4.51
C TYR A 96 -18.22 6.08 3.49
N ASP A 97 -18.25 6.88 2.43
CA ASP A 97 -19.03 6.62 1.22
C ASP A 97 -18.10 5.91 0.22
N ALA A 98 -18.42 4.64 -0.09
CA ALA A 98 -17.59 3.81 -0.95
C ALA A 98 -17.51 4.32 -2.40
N GLU A 99 -18.59 4.90 -2.93
CA GLU A 99 -18.62 5.39 -4.31
C GLU A 99 -17.88 6.73 -4.43
N ARG A 100 -18.03 7.60 -3.43
CA ARG A 100 -17.21 8.81 -3.31
C ARG A 100 -15.71 8.45 -3.22
N MET A 101 -15.37 7.49 -2.35
CA MET A 101 -13.99 7.01 -2.22
C MET A 101 -13.47 6.47 -3.55
N ARG A 102 -14.22 5.58 -4.21
CA ARG A 102 -13.86 5.01 -5.52
C ARG A 102 -13.50 6.10 -6.53
N ARG A 103 -14.42 7.03 -6.75
CA ARG A 103 -14.28 8.09 -7.75
C ARG A 103 -13.10 9.01 -7.45
N ASP A 104 -12.95 9.45 -6.20
CA ASP A 104 -11.96 10.48 -5.87
C ASP A 104 -10.55 9.90 -5.71
N VAL A 105 -10.40 8.65 -5.24
CA VAL A 105 -9.13 7.91 -5.33
C VAL A 105 -8.73 7.67 -6.79
N GLN A 106 -9.67 7.29 -7.65
CA GLN A 106 -9.41 7.13 -9.09
C GLN A 106 -8.87 8.42 -9.75
N LYS A 107 -9.39 9.59 -9.36
CA LYS A 107 -8.89 10.89 -9.84
C LYS A 107 -7.45 11.15 -9.39
N ILE A 108 -7.12 10.85 -8.13
CA ILE A 108 -5.76 11.00 -7.59
C ILE A 108 -4.78 10.13 -8.39
N VAL A 109 -5.08 8.84 -8.52
CA VAL A 109 -4.28 7.89 -9.29
C VAL A 109 -4.09 8.36 -10.73
N SER A 110 -5.15 8.87 -11.37
CA SER A 110 -5.09 9.39 -12.74
C SER A 110 -4.17 10.61 -12.84
N ALA A 111 -4.31 11.58 -11.93
CA ALA A 111 -3.52 12.80 -11.92
C ALA A 111 -2.01 12.53 -11.72
N GLU A 112 -1.68 11.58 -10.85
CA GLU A 112 -0.31 11.15 -10.61
C GLU A 112 0.26 10.39 -11.81
N ALA A 113 -0.46 9.41 -12.34
CA ALA A 113 -0.05 8.65 -13.52
C ALA A 113 0.10 9.54 -14.78
N ASP A 114 -0.70 10.60 -14.92
CA ASP A 114 -0.56 11.58 -16.00
C ASP A 114 0.66 12.47 -15.80
N THR A 115 0.93 12.88 -14.56
CA THR A 115 2.10 13.70 -14.23
C THR A 115 3.39 12.93 -14.48
N MET A 116 3.44 11.68 -14.01
CA MET A 116 4.62 10.81 -14.13
C MET A 116 4.72 10.13 -15.49
N ARG A 117 3.64 10.17 -16.28
CA ARG A 117 3.56 9.62 -17.65
C ARG A 117 3.84 8.11 -17.72
N GLU A 118 3.54 7.39 -16.64
CA GLU A 118 3.83 5.97 -16.51
C GLU A 118 2.81 5.28 -15.60
N ILE A 119 2.56 3.97 -15.82
CA ILE A 119 1.97 3.06 -14.83
C ILE A 119 2.89 1.83 -14.74
N PRO A 120 3.79 1.78 -13.75
CA PRO A 120 4.84 0.76 -13.69
C PRO A 120 4.44 -0.50 -12.91
N TYR A 121 3.17 -0.91 -12.98
CA TYR A 121 2.61 -2.07 -12.27
C TYR A 121 1.45 -2.69 -13.08
N HIS A 122 1.12 -3.96 -12.78
CA HIS A 122 0.02 -4.68 -13.44
C HIS A 122 -1.32 -4.54 -12.72
N ASP A 123 -1.29 -4.29 -11.41
CA ASP A 123 -2.43 -4.00 -10.56
C ASP A 123 -1.94 -3.21 -9.34
N TYR A 124 -2.83 -2.51 -8.64
CA TYR A 124 -2.47 -1.80 -7.41
C TYR A 124 -3.53 -1.95 -6.31
N THR A 125 -3.08 -2.28 -5.10
CA THR A 125 -3.97 -2.47 -3.94
C THR A 125 -3.72 -1.43 -2.86
N PHE A 126 -4.74 -0.63 -2.53
CA PHE A 126 -4.77 0.20 -1.33
C PHE A 126 -5.37 -0.60 -0.17
N ILE A 127 -4.57 -0.92 0.85
CA ILE A 127 -4.99 -1.67 2.04
C ILE A 127 -5.37 -0.69 3.14
N LEU A 128 -6.66 -0.37 3.29
CA LEU A 128 -7.17 0.59 4.26
C LEU A 128 -7.64 -0.10 5.54
N LEU A 129 -6.95 0.14 6.65
CA LEU A 129 -7.29 -0.33 7.99
C LEU A 129 -8.00 0.78 8.79
N LEU A 130 -9.28 0.58 9.16
CA LEU A 130 -10.08 1.57 9.86
C LEU A 130 -10.00 1.44 11.39
N GLY A 131 -9.20 2.31 11.99
CA GLY A 131 -8.95 2.38 13.43
C GLY A 131 -9.85 3.37 14.19
N ALA A 132 -9.72 3.39 15.52
CA ALA A 132 -10.39 4.38 16.37
C ALA A 132 -9.74 5.78 16.27
N SER A 133 -8.42 5.81 16.06
CA SER A 133 -7.62 7.03 15.96
C SER A 133 -6.46 6.81 14.98
N GLY A 134 -5.73 7.89 14.68
CA GLY A 134 -4.50 7.83 13.88
C GLY A 134 -4.68 8.12 12.39
N GLY A 135 -3.53 8.20 11.73
CA GLY A 135 -3.36 8.44 10.30
C GLY A 135 -1.92 8.10 9.95
N GLY A 136 -1.71 7.46 8.80
CA GLY A 136 -0.37 7.12 8.31
C GLY A 136 -0.43 5.97 7.34
N GLY A 137 0.58 5.90 6.47
CA GLY A 137 0.70 4.86 5.47
C GLY A 137 2.08 4.23 5.45
N LEU A 138 2.21 3.27 4.55
CA LEU A 138 3.46 2.64 4.17
C LEU A 138 3.37 2.26 2.70
N GLU A 139 4.34 2.73 1.93
CA GLU A 139 4.44 2.62 0.49
C GLU A 139 5.05 1.27 0.05
N HIS A 140 4.55 0.72 -1.05
CA HIS A 140 5.06 -0.50 -1.68
C HIS A 140 5.05 -0.42 -3.21
N LEU A 141 5.72 -1.35 -3.89
CA LEU A 141 5.92 -1.33 -5.35
C LEU A 141 4.63 -1.40 -6.17
N ASN A 142 3.59 -2.03 -5.63
CA ASN A 142 2.26 -2.16 -6.22
C ASN A 142 1.13 -2.22 -5.17
N SER A 143 1.37 -1.70 -3.97
CA SER A 143 0.35 -1.54 -2.95
C SER A 143 0.72 -0.44 -1.96
N THR A 144 -0.21 -0.09 -1.09
CA THR A 144 0.11 0.69 0.11
C THR A 144 -0.76 0.22 1.25
N SER A 145 -0.22 0.21 2.47
CA SER A 145 -0.98 0.00 3.69
C SER A 145 -1.31 1.34 4.32
N LEU A 146 -2.59 1.62 4.56
CA LEU A 146 -3.11 2.86 5.12
C LEU A 146 -3.81 2.57 6.44
N THR A 147 -3.60 3.41 7.44
CA THR A 147 -4.45 3.47 8.63
C THR A 147 -5.17 4.80 8.66
N TYR A 148 -6.47 4.76 8.92
CA TYR A 148 -7.26 5.98 9.02
C TYR A 148 -8.40 5.84 10.03
N ARG A 149 -8.87 6.98 10.56
CA ARG A 149 -9.96 7.02 11.55
C ARG A 149 -11.25 6.55 10.90
N ARG A 150 -11.93 5.56 11.50
CA ARG A 150 -13.18 5.01 10.97
C ARG A 150 -14.33 6.02 10.83
N PHE A 151 -14.33 7.07 11.64
CA PHE A 151 -15.29 8.17 11.57
C PHE A 151 -14.71 9.45 10.96
N GLY A 152 -13.57 9.33 10.27
CA GLY A 152 -12.87 10.42 9.58
C GLY A 152 -13.41 10.68 8.17
N PHE A 153 -14.71 10.54 7.93
CA PHE A 153 -15.32 10.80 6.61
C PHE A 153 -16.55 11.70 6.69
N SER A 154 -16.65 12.49 7.76
CA SER A 154 -17.82 13.31 8.09
C SER A 154 -17.83 14.68 7.39
N THR A 155 -16.65 15.26 7.15
CA THR A 155 -16.51 16.62 6.61
C THR A 155 -15.59 16.62 5.39
N GLU A 156 -15.68 17.66 4.57
CA GLU A 156 -14.75 17.85 3.44
C GLU A 156 -13.29 17.93 3.90
N ALA A 157 -13.03 18.50 5.08
CA ALA A 157 -11.69 18.54 5.66
C ALA A 157 -11.19 17.13 6.02
N ASP A 158 -12.07 16.28 6.58
CA ASP A 158 -11.71 14.90 6.89
C ASP A 158 -11.43 14.08 5.61
N TRP A 159 -12.25 14.25 4.57
CA TRP A 159 -12.02 13.61 3.26
C TRP A 159 -10.72 14.09 2.62
N ARG A 160 -10.43 15.39 2.66
CA ARG A 160 -9.16 15.94 2.18
C ARG A 160 -7.96 15.36 2.93
N GLY A 161 -8.07 15.17 4.25
CA GLY A 161 -7.04 14.50 5.03
C GLY A 161 -6.77 13.07 4.56
N PHE A 162 -7.83 12.30 4.28
CA PHE A 162 -7.70 10.94 3.74
C PHE A 162 -7.08 10.95 2.34
N TYR A 163 -7.56 11.83 1.45
CA TYR A 163 -7.03 11.95 0.10
C TYR A 163 -5.58 12.39 0.07
N GLY A 164 -5.17 13.30 0.97
CA GLY A 164 -3.78 13.72 1.11
C GLY A 164 -2.88 12.55 1.47
N LEU A 165 -3.32 11.69 2.40
CA LEU A 165 -2.62 10.45 2.72
C LEU A 165 -2.57 9.50 1.51
N VAL A 166 -3.68 9.30 0.80
CA VAL A 166 -3.69 8.45 -0.41
C VAL A 166 -2.71 8.96 -1.46
N ALA A 167 -2.69 10.27 -1.73
CA ALA A 167 -1.80 10.87 -2.72
C ALA A 167 -0.32 10.79 -2.30
N HIS A 168 -0.03 10.96 -1.00
CA HIS A 168 1.31 10.79 -0.46
C HIS A 168 1.84 9.38 -0.71
N GLU A 169 1.09 8.39 -0.26
CA GLU A 169 1.51 6.99 -0.30
C GLU A 169 1.48 6.40 -1.71
N PHE A 170 0.58 6.89 -2.57
CA PHE A 170 0.58 6.48 -3.98
C PHE A 170 1.74 7.12 -4.74
N PHE A 171 2.07 8.39 -4.48
CA PHE A 171 3.19 9.04 -5.17
C PHE A 171 4.52 8.38 -4.85
N HIS A 172 4.61 7.77 -3.67
CA HIS A 172 5.78 7.02 -3.29
C HIS A 172 6.12 5.85 -4.22
N LEU A 173 5.13 5.36 -4.99
CA LEU A 173 5.34 4.41 -6.10
C LEU A 173 6.47 4.85 -7.04
N TRP A 174 6.56 6.14 -7.33
CA TRP A 174 7.66 6.71 -8.10
C TRP A 174 8.76 7.20 -7.18
N ASN A 175 8.44 8.04 -6.19
CA ASN A 175 9.43 8.64 -5.29
C ASN A 175 9.63 7.77 -4.04
N VAL A 176 10.79 7.14 -3.85
CA VAL A 176 11.14 6.09 -2.87
C VAL A 176 11.10 4.67 -3.45
N LYS A 177 10.00 4.23 -4.07
CA LYS A 177 9.96 2.85 -4.59
C LYS A 177 10.76 2.67 -5.87
N ARG A 178 10.92 3.69 -6.71
CA ARG A 178 11.67 3.62 -7.99
C ARG A 178 12.80 4.64 -8.06
N ILE A 179 12.51 5.90 -7.77
CA ILE A 179 13.48 6.99 -7.66
C ILE A 179 13.83 7.13 -6.19
N ARG A 180 15.04 6.73 -5.79
CA ARG A 180 15.42 6.71 -4.38
C ARG A 180 16.90 7.03 -4.18
N PRO A 181 17.29 7.47 -2.98
CA PRO A 181 18.69 7.54 -2.61
C PRO A 181 19.37 6.17 -2.73
N ASP A 182 20.62 6.13 -3.20
CA ASP A 182 21.40 4.89 -3.34
C ASP A 182 21.48 4.08 -2.04
N ALA A 183 21.49 4.77 -0.89
CA ALA A 183 21.49 4.13 0.42
C ALA A 183 20.18 3.38 0.76
N LEU A 184 19.10 3.59 0.00
CA LEU A 184 17.79 2.93 0.21
C LEU A 184 17.50 1.86 -0.86
N GLY A 185 18.53 1.32 -1.51
CA GLY A 185 18.37 0.22 -2.44
C GLY A 185 19.64 -0.11 -3.24
N PRO A 186 20.15 -1.35 -3.16
CA PRO A 186 19.67 -2.47 -2.34
C PRO A 186 19.78 -2.20 -0.84
N PHE A 187 18.84 -2.72 -0.04
CA PHE A 187 18.82 -2.51 1.41
C PHE A 187 19.75 -3.48 2.13
N ASP A 188 20.46 -2.99 3.15
CA ASP A 188 21.05 -3.87 4.18
C ASP A 188 20.03 -4.06 5.31
N TYR A 189 19.40 -5.22 5.36
CA TYR A 189 18.38 -5.53 6.37
C TYR A 189 18.95 -5.80 7.78
N THR A 190 20.28 -5.80 7.95
CA THR A 190 20.94 -6.12 9.23
C THR A 190 21.34 -4.90 10.05
N GLN A 191 21.26 -3.70 9.46
CA GLN A 191 21.68 -2.45 10.10
C GLN A 191 20.91 -1.23 9.56
N GLU A 192 21.15 -0.07 10.16
CA GLU A 192 20.59 1.19 9.69
C GLU A 192 21.16 1.59 8.32
N ASN A 193 20.28 2.03 7.42
CA ASN A 193 20.64 2.55 6.11
C ASN A 193 20.60 4.09 6.15
N TYR A 194 21.75 4.72 6.41
CA TYR A 194 21.81 6.17 6.62
C TYR A 194 21.75 6.97 5.31
N THR A 195 20.86 7.96 5.27
CA THR A 195 20.79 8.94 4.17
C THR A 195 20.39 10.32 4.68
N ARG A 196 20.88 11.38 4.00
CA ARG A 196 20.47 12.77 4.23
C ARG A 196 19.40 13.24 3.24
N LEU A 197 18.95 12.36 2.35
CA LEU A 197 18.03 12.69 1.26
C LEU A 197 16.57 12.40 1.58
N LEU A 198 16.22 12.17 2.86
CA LEU A 198 14.82 12.00 3.27
C LEU A 198 13.97 13.24 3.00
N TRP A 199 14.55 14.44 2.96
CA TRP A 199 13.78 15.64 2.57
C TRP A 199 13.33 15.61 1.09
N VAL A 200 14.03 14.84 0.24
CA VAL A 200 13.61 14.56 -1.14
C VAL A 200 12.59 13.43 -1.16
N ALA A 201 12.84 12.35 -0.41
CA ALA A 201 11.93 11.21 -0.33
C ALA A 201 10.55 11.58 0.26
N GLU A 202 10.52 12.27 1.39
CA GLU A 202 9.31 12.61 2.14
C GLU A 202 8.85 14.04 1.86
N GLY A 203 9.77 15.01 1.93
CA GLY A 203 9.40 16.42 1.81
C GLY A 203 8.88 16.80 0.40
N PHE A 204 9.41 16.19 -0.66
CA PHE A 204 8.81 16.38 -1.99
C PHE A 204 7.47 15.67 -2.09
N THR A 205 7.33 14.49 -1.50
CA THR A 205 6.08 13.73 -1.53
C THR A 205 4.97 14.49 -0.81
N ASP A 206 5.24 15.08 0.35
CA ASP A 206 4.30 15.96 1.08
C ASP A 206 3.83 17.16 0.22
N TYR A 207 4.77 17.81 -0.46
CA TYR A 207 4.45 18.93 -1.35
C TYR A 207 3.59 18.48 -2.53
N TYR A 208 4.00 17.40 -3.20
CA TYR A 208 3.35 16.90 -4.39
C TYR A 208 1.98 16.29 -4.08
N ALA A 209 1.78 15.63 -2.93
CA ALA A 209 0.49 15.12 -2.50
C ALA A 209 -0.59 16.22 -2.53
N ASN A 210 -0.29 17.38 -1.94
CA ASN A 210 -1.20 18.54 -1.98
C ASN A 210 -1.43 19.06 -3.41
N LEU A 211 -0.38 19.09 -4.23
CA LEU A 211 -0.48 19.50 -5.62
C LEU A 211 -1.33 18.52 -6.45
N PHE A 212 -1.25 17.22 -6.18
CA PHE A 212 -2.03 16.19 -6.85
C PHE A 212 -3.50 16.27 -6.49
N LEU A 213 -3.85 16.56 -5.25
CA LEU A 213 -5.25 16.84 -4.89
C LEU A 213 -5.81 17.99 -5.74
N ARG A 214 -5.06 19.09 -5.86
CA ARG A 214 -5.46 20.21 -6.72
C ARG A 214 -5.61 19.80 -8.19
N ARG A 215 -4.68 19.00 -8.73
CA ARG A 215 -4.73 18.52 -10.12
C ARG A 215 -5.89 17.54 -10.35
N ALA A 216 -6.24 16.75 -9.35
CA ALA A 216 -7.40 15.86 -9.33
C ALA A 216 -8.73 16.60 -9.13
N GLY A 217 -8.69 17.91 -8.82
CA GLY A 217 -9.88 18.73 -8.60
C GLY A 217 -10.55 18.48 -7.24
N LEU A 218 -9.76 18.23 -6.20
CA LEU A 218 -10.20 17.92 -4.81
C LEU A 218 -9.78 19.04 -3.82
#